data_AF-A0ABD0K6G3-F1
#
_entry.id   AF-A0ABD0K6G3-F1
#
_cell.length_a   1.000
_cell.length_b   1.000
_cell.length_c   1.000
_cell.angle_alpha   90.00
_cell.angle_beta   90.00
_cell.angle_gamma   90.00
#
_symmetry.space_group_name_H-M   'P 1'
#
loop_
_entity.id
_entity.type
_entity.pdbx_description
1 polymer ?
#
loop_
_entity_poly.entity_id
_entity_poly.type
_entity_poly.pdbx_seq_one_letter_code
_entity_poly.pdbx_strand_id
1 'polypeptide(L)'
;MMRCDIMRRCTVVLLTLLSAFGGCAGLLCRVCSYSSDDPHASTDCIYSPALITGPNSQIHCNRSCFTQENFNLESRRIVSYMRTCSAKPDTGYCVDDTWSKVCYDSCRTDFCNDFSKPLHEVYPTQNKENPDVNYYPSGNAASHLRCIQSFCGSCLIAVAAFLLITGFSVE
;
A
#
# COMPACT_ATOMS: atom_id res chain seq x y z
N MET A 1 -21.48 15.58 58.71
CA MET A 1 -20.18 15.45 58.01
C MET A 1 -20.38 14.58 56.76
N MET A 2 -20.65 15.20 55.61
CA MET A 2 -20.82 14.53 54.31
C MET A 2 -19.51 14.62 53.54
N ARG A 3 -18.93 13.46 53.18
CA ARG A 3 -17.72 13.36 52.36
C ARG A 3 -18.12 13.33 50.88
N CYS A 4 -17.46 14.18 50.10
CA CYS A 4 -17.69 14.45 48.69
C CYS A 4 -16.80 13.52 47.85
N ASP A 5 -17.34 12.36 47.45
CA ASP A 5 -16.65 11.32 46.66
C ASP A 5 -16.94 11.42 45.15
N ILE A 6 -17.03 12.63 44.60
CA ILE A 6 -17.37 12.85 43.17
C ILE A 6 -16.14 13.08 42.26
N MET A 7 -14.96 13.38 42.82
CA MET A 7 -13.81 13.81 42.00
C MET A 7 -12.87 12.72 41.48
N ARG A 8 -13.17 11.41 41.64
CA ARG A 8 -12.25 10.34 41.24
C ARG A 8 -12.57 9.63 39.91
N ARG A 9 -13.68 10.00 39.25
CA ARG A 9 -14.13 9.35 38.00
C ARG A 9 -13.82 10.13 36.72
N CYS A 10 -13.41 11.39 36.79
CA CYS A 10 -13.09 12.18 35.59
C CYS A 10 -11.74 11.85 34.95
N THR A 11 -10.77 11.30 35.71
CA THR A 11 -9.42 11.08 35.20
C THR A 11 -9.30 9.89 34.26
N VAL A 12 -10.21 8.91 34.35
CA VAL A 12 -10.14 7.68 33.54
C VAL A 12 -10.69 7.90 32.13
N VAL A 13 -11.60 8.86 31.93
CA VAL A 13 -12.23 9.15 30.63
C VAL A 13 -11.31 9.91 29.68
N LEU A 14 -10.33 10.66 30.19
CA LEU A 14 -9.40 11.43 29.36
C LEU A 14 -8.31 10.56 28.70
N LEU A 15 -7.98 9.41 29.30
CA LEU A 15 -6.92 8.51 28.79
C LEU A 15 -7.37 7.62 27.62
N THR A 16 -8.68 7.39 27.44
CA THR A 16 -9.22 6.59 26.33
C THR A 16 -9.43 7.38 25.04
N LEU A 17 -9.41 8.72 25.08
CA LEU A 17 -9.51 9.58 23.88
C LEU A 17 -8.17 9.79 23.18
N LEU A 18 -7.04 9.62 23.86
CA LEU A 18 -5.70 9.79 23.29
C LEU A 18 -5.25 8.61 22.40
N SER A 19 -5.87 7.44 22.52
CA SER A 19 -5.56 6.27 21.68
C SER A 19 -6.31 6.24 20.34
N ALA A 20 -7.24 7.18 20.10
CA ALA A 20 -7.97 7.28 18.83
C ALA A 20 -7.20 8.06 17.73
N PHE A 21 -6.12 8.75 18.09
CA PHE A 21 -5.16 9.31 17.13
C PHE A 21 -4.08 8.27 16.81
N GLY A 22 -4.52 7.07 16.40
CA GLY A 22 -3.65 6.15 15.68
C GLY A 22 -3.30 6.80 14.35
N GLY A 23 -2.22 7.59 14.35
CA GLY A 23 -1.64 8.14 13.13
C GLY A 23 -1.50 7.00 12.14
N CYS A 24 -2.10 7.15 10.96
CA CYS A 24 -1.90 6.22 9.87
C CYS A 24 -0.40 6.18 9.59
N ALA A 25 0.30 5.19 10.15
CA ALA A 25 1.71 4.98 9.87
C ALA A 25 1.82 4.78 8.36
N GLY A 26 2.56 5.68 7.69
CA GLY A 26 2.75 5.61 6.24
C GLY A 26 3.43 4.29 5.86
N LEU A 27 3.04 3.76 4.71
CA LEU A 27 3.58 2.54 4.11
C LEU A 27 5.02 2.74 3.66
N LEU A 28 5.97 1.90 4.05
CA LEU A 28 7.33 1.97 3.51
C LEU A 28 7.38 1.40 2.09
N CYS A 29 7.95 2.13 1.14
CA CYS A 29 8.07 1.70 -0.25
C CYS A 29 9.49 1.88 -0.76
N ARG A 30 9.92 1.00 -1.68
CA ARG A 30 11.16 1.18 -2.45
C ARG A 30 10.99 2.31 -3.44
N VAL A 31 12.01 3.13 -3.59
CA VAL A 31 12.05 4.22 -4.56
C VAL A 31 13.32 4.15 -5.37
N CYS A 32 13.17 4.02 -6.68
CA CYS A 32 14.27 4.01 -7.63
C CYS A 32 13.74 4.22 -9.03
N SER A 33 14.65 4.57 -9.94
CA SER A 33 14.38 4.64 -11.36
C SER A 33 15.55 4.05 -12.13
N TYR A 34 15.23 3.43 -13.27
CA TYR A 34 16.17 2.95 -14.27
C TYR A 34 15.74 3.51 -15.63
N SER A 35 16.72 3.90 -16.44
CA SER A 35 16.55 4.27 -17.84
C SER A 35 17.68 3.67 -18.64
N SER A 36 17.38 3.05 -19.79
CA SER A 36 18.40 2.51 -20.69
C SER A 36 19.30 3.57 -21.30
N ASP A 37 18.83 4.83 -21.33
CA ASP A 37 19.56 5.96 -21.90
C ASP A 37 20.53 6.61 -20.90
N ASP A 38 20.45 6.25 -19.62
CA ASP A 38 21.36 6.73 -18.59
C ASP A 38 22.51 5.73 -18.38
N PRO A 39 23.77 6.09 -18.73
CA PRO A 39 24.92 5.20 -18.60
C PRO A 39 25.27 4.87 -17.13
N HIS A 40 24.73 5.61 -16.17
CA HIS A 40 24.93 5.37 -14.74
C HIS A 40 23.78 4.63 -14.07
N ALA A 41 22.71 4.30 -14.81
CA ALA A 41 21.55 3.61 -14.25
C ALA A 41 21.89 2.16 -13.89
N SER A 42 21.71 1.81 -12.63
CA SER A 42 21.82 0.42 -12.18
C SER A 42 20.53 -0.37 -12.51
N THR A 43 20.72 -1.59 -13.01
CA THR A 43 19.61 -2.55 -13.21
C THR A 43 19.07 -3.11 -11.89
N ASP A 44 19.70 -2.80 -10.75
CA ASP A 44 19.23 -3.19 -9.42
C ASP A 44 17.80 -2.71 -9.16
N CYS A 45 17.37 -1.59 -9.75
CA CYS A 45 15.98 -1.12 -9.58
C CYS A 45 14.96 -2.11 -10.16
N ILE A 46 15.34 -2.84 -11.20
CA ILE A 46 14.50 -3.86 -11.83
C ILE A 46 14.59 -5.16 -11.02
N TYR A 47 15.80 -5.68 -10.82
CA TYR A 47 16.00 -7.07 -10.38
C TYR A 47 16.23 -7.23 -8.88
N SER A 48 16.77 -6.21 -8.21
CA SER A 48 17.28 -6.29 -6.84
C SER A 48 17.10 -4.97 -6.07
N PRO A 49 15.88 -4.40 -5.98
CA PRO A 49 15.69 -3.05 -5.46
C PRO A 49 16.04 -2.93 -3.97
N ALA A 50 16.04 -4.05 -3.23
CA ALA A 50 16.54 -4.12 -1.86
C ALA A 50 18.03 -3.77 -1.71
N LEU A 51 18.84 -3.91 -2.77
CA LEU A 51 20.27 -3.57 -2.77
C LEU A 51 20.51 -2.07 -2.99
N ILE A 52 19.52 -1.32 -3.46
CA ILE A 52 19.64 0.12 -3.63
C ILE A 52 19.69 0.76 -2.26
N THR A 53 20.82 1.42 -1.98
CA THR A 53 21.04 2.15 -0.74
C THR A 53 21.14 3.64 -1.04
N GLY A 54 20.64 4.46 -0.13
CA GLY A 54 20.64 5.91 -0.27
C GLY A 54 19.52 6.57 0.52
N PRO A 55 19.62 7.88 0.79
CA PRO A 55 18.69 8.61 1.65
C PRO A 55 17.25 8.59 1.13
N ASN A 56 17.07 8.37 -0.18
CA ASN A 56 15.76 8.35 -0.84
C ASN A 56 15.45 6.99 -1.47
N SER A 57 16.14 5.92 -1.08
CA SER A 57 15.87 4.56 -1.59
C SER A 57 14.60 3.94 -0.99
N GLN A 58 14.14 4.50 0.14
CA GLN A 58 12.97 4.05 0.89
C GLN A 58 12.25 5.29 1.44
N ILE A 59 10.94 5.38 1.21
CA ILE A 59 10.12 6.50 1.73
C ILE A 59 8.80 5.99 2.29
N HIS A 60 8.20 6.76 3.20
CA HIS A 60 6.84 6.52 3.67
C HIS A 60 5.82 7.10 2.67
N CYS A 61 4.89 6.26 2.23
CA CYS A 61 3.79 6.57 1.33
C CYS A 61 2.45 6.52 2.08
N ASN A 62 1.55 7.45 1.79
CA ASN A 62 0.25 7.50 2.46
C ASN A 62 -0.74 6.43 2.00
N ARG A 63 -0.56 5.84 0.80
CA ARG A 63 -1.58 5.00 0.16
C ARG A 63 -1.05 3.68 -0.39
N SER A 64 -0.06 3.73 -1.29
CA SER A 64 0.44 2.53 -1.97
C SER A 64 1.85 2.74 -2.50
N CYS A 65 2.60 1.63 -2.58
CA CYS A 65 3.78 1.54 -3.41
C CYS A 65 3.37 1.29 -4.85
N PHE A 66 4.12 1.86 -5.79
CA PHE A 66 3.83 1.81 -7.21
C PHE A 66 5.06 1.39 -7.99
N THR A 67 4.83 0.64 -9.05
CA THR A 67 5.83 0.19 -10.01
C THR A 67 5.32 0.45 -11.43
N GLN A 68 6.17 1.03 -12.26
CA GLN A 68 5.92 1.20 -13.68
C GLN A 68 7.09 0.64 -14.47
N GLU A 69 6.78 -0.08 -15.53
CA GLU A 69 7.77 -0.61 -16.46
C GLU A 69 7.41 -0.18 -17.88
N ASN A 70 8.39 0.25 -18.65
CA ASN A 70 8.28 0.45 -20.09
C ASN A 70 9.19 -0.54 -20.82
N PHE A 71 8.58 -1.46 -21.56
CA PHE A 71 9.23 -2.51 -22.31
C PHE A 71 9.14 -2.23 -23.81
N ASN A 72 10.26 -2.15 -24.51
CA ASN A 72 10.29 -1.96 -25.96
C ASN A 72 10.13 -3.29 -26.68
N LEU A 73 9.14 -3.36 -27.57
CA LEU A 73 8.73 -4.60 -28.24
C LEU A 73 9.73 -5.06 -29.30
N GLU A 74 10.40 -4.12 -29.96
CA GLU A 74 11.37 -4.40 -31.04
C GLU A 74 12.70 -4.92 -30.48
N SER A 75 13.30 -4.18 -29.55
CA SER A 75 14.58 -4.53 -28.92
C SER A 75 14.43 -5.62 -27.86
N ARG A 76 13.20 -5.91 -27.42
CA ARG A 76 12.87 -6.90 -26.37
C ARG A 76 13.59 -6.58 -25.05
N ARG A 77 13.64 -5.30 -24.69
CA ARG A 77 14.34 -4.79 -23.50
C ARG A 77 13.48 -3.81 -22.73
N ILE A 78 13.71 -3.76 -21.42
CA ILE A 78 13.15 -2.72 -20.54
C ILE A 78 13.90 -1.42 -20.85
N VAL A 79 13.16 -0.38 -21.27
CA VAL A 79 13.69 0.95 -21.57
C VAL A 79 13.67 1.81 -20.32
N SER A 80 12.62 1.70 -19.51
CA SER A 80 12.57 2.39 -18.22
C SER A 80 11.81 1.57 -17.18
N TYR A 81 12.18 1.78 -15.92
CA TYR A 81 11.55 1.14 -14.78
C TYR A 81 11.52 2.13 -13.62
N MET A 82 10.40 2.23 -12.91
CA MET A 82 10.24 3.18 -11.83
C MET A 82 9.51 2.54 -10.65
N ARG A 83 10.01 2.78 -9.45
CA ARG A 83 9.37 2.46 -8.17
C ARG A 83 9.18 3.74 -7.38
N THR A 84 7.97 4.00 -6.89
CA THR A 84 7.68 5.23 -6.13
C THR A 84 6.40 5.09 -5.29
N CYS A 85 5.96 6.16 -4.63
CA CYS A 85 4.61 6.27 -4.08
C CYS A 85 3.61 6.62 -5.18
N SER A 86 2.40 6.05 -5.12
CA SER A 86 1.26 6.57 -5.88
C SER A 86 0.05 6.77 -4.97
N ALA A 87 -0.75 7.78 -5.30
CA ALA A 87 -2.05 8.00 -4.67
C ALA A 87 -3.18 7.21 -5.33
N LYS A 88 -2.96 6.72 -6.56
CA LYS A 88 -3.90 5.96 -7.37
C LYS A 88 -3.53 4.47 -7.33
N PRO A 89 -4.50 3.57 -7.09
CA PRO A 89 -4.29 2.14 -7.14
C PRO A 89 -4.34 1.64 -8.59
N ASP A 90 -3.34 1.99 -9.39
CA ASP A 90 -3.16 1.43 -10.72
C ASP A 90 -2.38 0.12 -10.58
N THR A 91 -3.02 -1.04 -10.73
CA THR A 91 -2.38 -2.35 -10.51
C THR A 91 -2.82 -3.41 -11.50
N GLY A 92 -1.86 -4.25 -11.89
CA GLY A 92 -2.12 -5.55 -12.51
C GLY A 92 -2.22 -5.54 -14.02
N TYR A 93 -1.87 -4.45 -14.70
CA TYR A 93 -2.17 -4.33 -16.12
C TYR A 93 -1.03 -3.74 -16.93
N CYS A 94 -1.03 -4.08 -18.22
CA CYS A 94 -0.17 -3.45 -19.22
C CYS A 94 -1.00 -2.75 -20.29
N VAL A 95 -0.46 -1.67 -20.84
CA VAL A 95 -1.00 -0.93 -21.99
C VAL A 95 -0.02 -1.09 -23.14
N ASP A 96 -0.49 -1.60 -24.26
CA ASP A 96 0.31 -1.69 -25.47
C ASP A 96 0.23 -0.38 -26.27
N ASP A 97 1.40 0.05 -26.74
CA ASP A 97 1.62 1.06 -27.76
C ASP A 97 2.31 0.39 -28.96
N THR A 98 2.39 1.10 -30.08
CA THR A 98 2.93 0.60 -31.35
C THR A 98 4.32 -0.03 -31.20
N TRP A 99 5.16 0.55 -30.33
CA TRP A 99 6.56 0.16 -30.16
C TRP A 99 6.92 -0.30 -28.75
N SER A 100 5.98 -0.17 -27.81
CA SER A 100 6.25 -0.40 -26.39
C SER A 100 5.05 -1.00 -25.66
N LYS A 101 5.33 -1.61 -24.53
CA LYS A 101 4.34 -2.10 -23.57
C LYS A 101 4.64 -1.44 -22.23
N VAL A 102 3.67 -0.73 -21.68
CA VAL A 102 3.81 -0.05 -20.39
C VAL A 102 2.97 -0.76 -19.34
N CYS A 103 3.63 -1.34 -18.34
CA CYS A 103 2.98 -2.11 -17.28
C CYS A 103 2.96 -1.34 -15.96
N TYR A 104 1.88 -1.49 -15.22
CA TYR A 104 1.59 -0.77 -13.99
C TYR A 104 1.24 -1.74 -12.87
N ASP A 105 1.85 -1.52 -11.71
CA ASP A 105 1.53 -2.25 -10.50
C ASP A 105 1.44 -1.33 -9.28
N SER A 106 0.57 -1.68 -8.34
CA SER A 106 0.52 -1.04 -7.03
C SER A 106 0.08 -2.00 -5.94
N CYS A 107 0.57 -1.76 -4.73
CA CYS A 107 0.38 -2.64 -3.60
C CYS A 107 0.40 -1.84 -2.28
N ARG A 108 -0.13 -2.41 -1.19
CA ARG A 108 -0.43 -1.70 0.07
C ARG A 108 0.20 -2.33 1.32
N THR A 109 1.28 -3.08 1.17
CA THR A 109 2.08 -3.58 2.30
C THR A 109 3.50 -3.02 2.26
N ASP A 110 4.18 -2.95 3.40
CA ASP A 110 5.54 -2.41 3.45
C ASP A 110 6.44 -3.19 2.48
N PHE A 111 7.21 -2.44 1.68
CA PHE A 111 8.12 -2.93 0.66
C PHE A 111 7.47 -3.90 -0.34
N CYS A 112 6.16 -3.82 -0.57
CA CYS A 112 5.47 -4.72 -1.48
C CYS A 112 5.96 -4.58 -2.94
N ASN A 113 6.50 -3.41 -3.29
CA ASN A 113 7.20 -3.20 -4.55
C ASN A 113 8.67 -3.63 -4.45
N ASP A 114 8.96 -4.82 -3.91
CA ASP A 114 10.29 -5.47 -3.88
C ASP A 114 10.28 -6.75 -4.74
N PHE A 115 9.42 -6.78 -5.75
CA PHE A 115 9.36 -7.90 -6.69
C PHE A 115 10.52 -7.83 -7.69
N SER A 116 11.16 -8.96 -7.99
CA SER A 116 12.35 -9.07 -8.83
C SER A 116 12.09 -9.46 -10.28
N LYS A 117 10.84 -9.79 -10.64
CA LYS A 117 10.50 -10.12 -12.04
C LYS A 117 9.95 -8.89 -12.77
N PRO A 118 10.29 -8.71 -14.06
CA PRO A 118 9.68 -7.70 -14.91
C PRO A 118 8.14 -7.81 -14.97
N LEU A 119 7.47 -6.67 -15.07
CA LEU A 119 6.01 -6.62 -15.02
C LEU A 119 5.34 -7.17 -16.30
N HIS A 120 5.94 -6.97 -17.46
CA HIS A 120 5.43 -7.46 -18.76
C HIS A 120 5.36 -8.99 -18.86
N GLU A 121 6.06 -9.72 -17.97
CA GLU A 121 5.98 -11.18 -17.85
C GLU A 121 4.84 -11.62 -16.92
N VAL A 122 4.37 -10.72 -16.05
CA VAL A 122 3.39 -11.02 -14.98
C VAL A 122 1.99 -10.60 -15.39
N TYR A 123 1.85 -9.44 -16.01
CA TYR A 123 0.55 -8.81 -16.25
C TYR A 123 0.10 -8.90 -17.71
N PRO A 124 -1.19 -9.18 -17.96
CA PRO A 124 -1.76 -9.19 -19.30
C PRO A 124 -1.91 -7.76 -19.83
N THR A 125 -1.90 -7.63 -21.16
CA THR A 125 -2.26 -6.37 -21.84
C THR A 125 -3.77 -6.13 -21.68
N GLN A 126 -4.17 -4.89 -21.40
CA GLN A 126 -5.54 -4.43 -21.63
C GLN A 126 -5.79 -4.27 -23.13
N ASN A 127 -6.65 -5.12 -23.70
CA ASN A 127 -7.17 -4.88 -25.03
C ASN A 127 -7.93 -3.55 -25.03
N LYS A 128 -7.50 -2.59 -25.86
CA LYS A 128 -8.11 -1.24 -25.99
C LYS A 128 -9.55 -1.26 -26.52
N GLU A 129 -10.09 -2.41 -26.88
CA GLU A 129 -11.41 -2.54 -27.52
C GLU A 129 -12.60 -2.72 -26.56
N ASN A 130 -12.42 -2.67 -25.23
CA ASN A 130 -13.60 -2.65 -24.35
C ASN A 130 -13.38 -1.88 -23.04
N PRO A 131 -13.93 -0.66 -22.89
CA PRO A 131 -13.88 0.10 -21.64
C PRO A 131 -14.74 -0.51 -20.51
N ASP A 132 -15.52 -1.57 -20.77
CA ASP A 132 -16.41 -2.20 -19.78
C ASP A 132 -15.81 -3.40 -19.04
N VAL A 133 -14.49 -3.66 -19.17
CA VAL A 133 -13.85 -4.67 -18.30
C VAL A 133 -13.58 -4.03 -16.94
N ASN A 134 -14.56 -4.20 -16.04
CA ASN A 134 -14.38 -4.07 -14.60
C ASN A 134 -13.16 -4.90 -14.15
N TYR A 135 -12.01 -4.25 -14.09
CA TYR A 135 -10.77 -4.82 -13.57
C TYR A 135 -10.90 -4.93 -12.04
N TYR A 136 -11.32 -6.10 -11.57
CA TYR A 136 -11.37 -6.49 -10.16
C TYR A 136 -10.62 -7.81 -9.97
N PRO A 137 -10.09 -8.02 -8.77
CA PRO A 137 -8.68 -7.88 -8.44
C PRO A 137 -7.83 -9.04 -8.99
N SER A 138 -6.52 -8.79 -9.15
CA SER A 138 -5.49 -9.82 -9.21
C SER A 138 -5.51 -10.67 -7.92
N GLY A 139 -6.40 -11.65 -7.91
CA GLY A 139 -6.42 -12.75 -6.96
C GLY A 139 -5.63 -13.91 -7.56
N ASN A 140 -4.36 -14.00 -7.18
CA ASN A 140 -3.54 -15.22 -6.99
C ASN A 140 -2.07 -15.00 -7.34
N ALA A 141 -1.42 -14.06 -6.66
CA ALA A 141 -0.07 -14.31 -6.17
C ALA A 141 -0.21 -14.95 -4.79
N ALA A 142 -0.16 -16.29 -4.76
CA ALA A 142 -0.13 -17.07 -3.54
C ALA A 142 1.21 -16.84 -2.80
N SER A 143 1.31 -15.75 -2.04
CA SER A 143 2.29 -15.61 -0.97
C SER A 143 1.76 -14.64 0.09
N HIS A 144 1.57 -15.15 1.31
CA HIS A 144 1.29 -14.39 2.53
C HIS A 144 -0.14 -13.86 2.76
N LEU A 145 -1.09 -14.79 2.78
CA LEU A 145 -2.33 -14.67 3.55
C LEU A 145 -2.04 -14.83 5.06
N ARG A 146 -1.36 -13.85 5.67
CA ARG A 146 -1.32 -13.64 7.14
C ARG A 146 -1.09 -12.18 7.45
N CYS A 147 -2.13 -11.34 7.34
CA CYS A 147 -2.25 -10.09 8.10
C CYS A 147 -3.64 -9.43 7.99
N ILE A 148 -4.72 -10.23 7.92
CA ILE A 148 -6.09 -9.72 8.12
C ILE A 148 -6.68 -10.39 9.35
N GLN A 149 -6.06 -10.18 10.52
CA GLN A 149 -6.67 -10.51 11.83
C GLN A 149 -6.16 -9.61 12.98
N SER A 150 -5.57 -8.44 12.70
CA SER A 150 -5.20 -7.51 13.76
C SER A 150 -5.73 -6.14 13.41
N PHE A 151 -6.54 -5.55 14.29
CA PHE A 151 -7.33 -4.31 14.13
C PHE A 151 -8.58 -4.50 13.26
N CYS A 152 -9.77 -4.81 13.79
CA CYS A 152 -10.58 -3.83 14.53
C CYS A 152 -11.71 -4.49 15.37
N GLY A 153 -11.51 -5.68 15.95
CA GLY A 153 -12.53 -6.35 16.78
C GLY A 153 -12.65 -5.81 18.22
N SER A 154 -11.59 -5.18 18.72
CA SER A 154 -11.50 -4.75 20.12
C SER A 154 -12.12 -3.37 20.40
N CYS A 155 -12.38 -2.55 19.38
CA CYS A 155 -13.06 -1.26 19.57
C CYS A 155 -14.59 -1.41 19.70
N LEU A 156 -15.21 -2.36 19.00
CA LEU A 156 -16.67 -2.54 19.05
C LEU A 156 -17.14 -3.21 20.36
N ILE A 157 -16.33 -4.09 20.95
CA ILE A 157 -16.68 -4.74 22.22
C ILE A 157 -16.55 -3.75 23.39
N ALA A 158 -15.60 -2.80 23.32
CA ALA A 158 -15.44 -1.79 24.37
C ALA A 158 -16.63 -0.82 24.45
N VAL A 159 -17.26 -0.46 23.33
CA VAL A 159 -18.44 0.43 23.33
C VAL A 159 -19.70 -0.29 23.84
N ALA A 160 -19.90 -1.56 23.46
CA ALA A 160 -21.05 -2.35 23.92
C ALA A 160 -21.00 -2.66 25.42
N ALA A 161 -19.81 -2.94 25.98
CA ALA A 161 -19.65 -3.15 27.41
C ALA A 161 -19.87 -1.86 28.23
N PHE A 162 -19.50 -0.70 27.69
CA PHE A 162 -19.67 0.59 28.39
C PHE A 162 -21.14 1.04 28.45
N LEU A 163 -21.95 0.71 27.45
CA LEU A 163 -23.40 0.97 27.45
C LEU A 163 -24.16 0.08 28.45
N LEU A 164 -23.66 -1.14 28.72
CA LEU A 164 -24.26 -2.04 29.71
C LEU A 164 -23.94 -1.64 31.16
N ILE A 165 -22.82 -0.95 31.41
CA ILE A 165 -22.39 -0.57 32.77
C ILE A 165 -22.97 0.80 33.19
N THR A 166 -23.29 1.69 32.25
CA THR A 166 -23.69 3.06 32.58
C THR A 166 -25.19 3.26 32.86
N GLY A 167 -26.04 2.23 32.71
CA GLY A 167 -27.41 2.25 33.27
C GLY A 167 -28.21 3.49 32.89
N PHE A 168 -28.12 3.96 31.64
CA PHE A 168 -28.96 5.04 31.15
C PHE A 168 -30.39 4.53 31.00
N SER A 169 -31.18 4.72 32.04
CA SER A 169 -32.64 4.70 31.96
C SER A 169 -33.05 5.97 31.22
N VAL A 170 -33.47 5.80 29.96
CA VAL A 170 -34.15 6.86 29.21
C VAL A 170 -35.63 6.76 29.60
N GLU A 171 -36.06 7.64 30.49
CA GLU A 171 -37.48 7.99 30.67
C GLU A 171 -37.94 8.96 29.58
#